data_AF-D2RW72-F1
#
_entry.id   AF-D2RW72-F1
#
_cell.length_a   1.000
_cell.length_b   1.000
_cell.length_c   1.000
_cell.angle_alpha   90.00
_cell.angle_beta   90.00
_cell.angle_gamma   90.00
#
_symmetry.space_group_name_H-M   'P 1'
#
loop_
_entity.id
_entity.type
_entity.pdbx_description
1 polymer ?
#
loop_
_entity_poly.entity_id
_entity_poly.type
_entity_poly.pdbx_seq_one_letter_code
_entity_poly.pdbx_strand_id
1 'polypeptide(L)'
;MTSRDWQADRRAVFDRDDHACRHCEESGDAADPTALRTYPVGAVPLEGTVHESSLATVCTDCFETLQSASDSPASSAESVSSEALFRLVRETTRVQGGAIADVASFASLATSLPTTLADARAEADAAADSDSTFDAAVDETAAAYRDGRREALLALDVADARLERVRSVDGAAFDADVRSSLSTVTETATDLQSTLREAVARSEIVPVCLERCHGCFEPLEGDACSTCGLEVLETADWRGEEGVAFERLFSSINDSLQGASTTTETLTERTMTLATQLTES
;
A
#
# COMPACT_ATOMS: atom_id res chain seq x y z
N MET A 1 24.07 -13.75 -19.16
CA MET A 1 22.99 -13.03 -18.46
C MET A 1 21.93 -14.04 -18.12
N THR A 2 22.03 -14.60 -16.92
CA THR A 2 21.13 -15.63 -16.41
C THR A 2 19.84 -14.97 -15.96
N SER A 3 18.71 -15.42 -16.50
CA SER A 3 17.38 -15.19 -15.93
C SER A 3 17.48 -15.34 -14.41
N ARG A 4 17.36 -14.23 -13.65
CA ARG A 4 17.17 -14.35 -12.20
C ARG A 4 15.89 -15.15 -12.02
N ASP A 5 16.06 -16.28 -11.36
CA ASP A 5 15.04 -17.31 -11.25
C ASP A 5 13.95 -16.76 -10.35
N TRP A 6 12.73 -16.56 -10.87
CA TRP A 6 11.56 -16.17 -10.07
C TRP A 6 11.43 -17.04 -8.79
N GLN A 7 11.96 -18.27 -8.80
CA GLN A 7 12.01 -19.18 -7.66
C GLN A 7 12.99 -18.76 -6.54
N ALA A 8 14.13 -18.16 -6.87
CA ALA A 8 15.11 -17.69 -5.88
C ALA A 8 14.62 -16.42 -5.18
N ASP A 9 14.04 -15.49 -5.93
CA ASP A 9 13.42 -14.27 -5.39
C ASP A 9 12.21 -14.62 -4.50
N ARG A 10 11.45 -15.67 -4.84
CA ARG A 10 10.33 -16.15 -3.99
C ARG A 10 10.76 -16.64 -2.60
N ARG A 11 11.90 -17.33 -2.48
CA ARG A 11 12.37 -17.83 -1.19
C ARG A 11 12.80 -16.70 -0.27
N ALA A 12 13.53 -15.71 -0.81
CA ALA A 12 13.93 -14.53 -0.04
C ALA A 12 12.72 -13.75 0.48
N VAL A 13 11.67 -13.60 -0.33
CA VAL A 13 10.40 -12.97 0.06
C VAL A 13 9.72 -13.73 1.22
N PHE A 14 9.67 -15.06 1.16
CA PHE A 14 9.08 -15.88 2.23
C PHE A 14 9.93 -15.88 3.52
N ASP A 15 11.25 -15.99 3.40
CA ASP A 15 12.17 -15.93 4.54
C ASP A 15 12.08 -14.58 5.25
N ARG A 16 12.02 -13.48 4.49
CA ARG A 16 11.85 -12.11 5.00
C ARG A 16 10.52 -11.94 5.73
N ASP A 17 9.44 -12.49 5.19
CA ASP A 17 8.09 -12.36 5.75
C ASP A 17 7.79 -13.43 6.82
N ASP A 18 8.81 -14.15 7.30
CA ASP A 18 8.73 -15.23 8.30
C ASP A 18 7.69 -16.30 7.96
N HIS A 19 7.53 -16.60 6.67
CA HIS A 19 6.53 -17.53 6.16
C HIS A 19 5.09 -17.21 6.64
N ALA A 20 4.77 -15.94 6.85
CA ALA A 20 3.45 -15.48 7.25
C ALA A 20 2.79 -14.64 6.14
N CYS A 21 1.47 -14.74 6.02
CA CYS A 21 0.69 -13.85 5.18
C CYS A 21 0.78 -12.42 5.74
N ARG A 22 1.27 -11.48 4.93
CA ARG A 22 1.39 -10.06 5.31
C ARG A 22 0.06 -9.32 5.41
N HIS A 23 -1.05 -9.94 5.03
CA HIS A 23 -2.38 -9.37 5.21
C HIS A 23 -3.11 -9.91 6.46
N CYS A 24 -3.17 -11.23 6.63
CA CYS A 24 -3.98 -11.87 7.67
C CYS A 24 -3.17 -12.59 8.75
N GLU A 25 -1.83 -12.53 8.68
CA GLU A 25 -0.89 -13.17 9.61
C GLU A 25 -0.96 -14.70 9.65
N GLU A 26 -1.76 -15.33 8.78
CA GLU A 26 -1.82 -16.78 8.66
C GLU A 26 -0.45 -17.34 8.26
N SER A 27 0.12 -18.18 9.11
CA SER A 27 1.39 -18.84 8.87
C SER A 27 1.21 -19.94 7.82
N GLY A 28 2.06 -19.94 6.80
CA GLY A 28 2.23 -21.13 5.98
C GLY A 28 2.97 -22.19 6.77
N ASP A 29 2.52 -23.44 6.72
CA ASP A 29 3.34 -24.53 7.24
C ASP A 29 4.63 -24.60 6.41
N ALA A 30 5.80 -24.54 7.06
CA ALA A 30 7.09 -24.70 6.40
C ALA A 30 7.18 -26.05 5.65
N ALA A 31 6.38 -27.04 6.04
CA ALA A 31 6.25 -28.34 5.35
C ALA A 31 5.30 -28.31 4.14
N ASP A 32 4.42 -27.30 4.01
CA ASP A 32 3.55 -27.09 2.85
C ASP A 32 3.72 -25.68 2.25
N PRO A 33 4.80 -25.46 1.47
CA PRO A 33 5.05 -24.20 0.78
C PRO A 33 3.99 -23.85 -0.28
N THR A 34 3.01 -24.72 -0.53
CA THR A 34 1.92 -24.43 -1.47
C THR A 34 0.82 -23.55 -0.86
N ALA A 35 0.80 -23.34 0.46
CA ALA A 35 -0.17 -22.47 1.13
C ALA A 35 0.08 -20.96 0.90
N LEU A 36 1.32 -20.57 0.60
CA LEU A 36 1.73 -19.18 0.40
C LEU A 36 2.02 -18.84 -1.07
N ARG A 37 1.84 -17.58 -1.41
CA ARG A 37 2.06 -16.99 -2.74
C ARG A 37 2.77 -15.65 -2.59
N THR A 38 3.55 -15.30 -3.60
CA THR A 38 4.11 -13.95 -3.72
C THR A 38 3.17 -13.10 -4.55
N TYR A 39 2.77 -11.96 -4.01
CA TYR A 39 1.88 -11.00 -4.66
C TYR A 39 2.65 -9.71 -4.98
N PRO A 40 2.58 -9.19 -6.22
CA PRO A 40 3.22 -7.93 -6.59
C PRO A 40 2.47 -6.74 -6.00
N VAL A 41 3.19 -5.80 -5.39
CA VAL A 41 2.62 -4.57 -4.83
C VAL A 41 3.15 -3.34 -5.57
N GLY A 42 2.23 -2.42 -5.91
CA GLY A 42 2.52 -1.20 -6.67
C GLY A 42 2.72 -1.45 -8.17
N ALA A 43 3.34 -0.49 -8.86
CA ALA A 43 3.58 -0.53 -10.30
C ALA A 43 4.72 -1.50 -10.67
N VAL A 44 4.47 -2.80 -10.55
CA VAL A 44 5.43 -3.85 -10.92
C VAL A 44 5.37 -4.10 -12.42
N PRO A 45 6.51 -4.12 -13.14
CA PRO A 45 6.53 -4.50 -14.55
C PRO A 45 5.89 -5.87 -14.78
N LEU A 46 4.97 -5.96 -15.75
CA LEU A 46 4.29 -7.21 -16.13
C LEU A 46 5.24 -8.21 -16.82
N GLU A 47 6.40 -7.74 -17.27
CA GLU A 47 7.45 -8.53 -17.91
C GLU A 47 8.82 -8.18 -17.29
N GLY A 48 9.67 -9.18 -17.11
CA GLY A 48 11.04 -9.00 -16.60
C GLY A 48 11.26 -9.49 -15.17
N THR A 49 12.36 -9.04 -14.57
CA THR A 49 12.77 -9.40 -13.20
C THR A 49 12.13 -8.44 -12.20
N VAL A 50 11.40 -8.98 -11.23
CA VAL A 50 10.77 -8.21 -10.15
C VAL A 50 11.68 -8.23 -8.93
N HIS A 51 12.00 -7.06 -8.39
CA HIS A 51 12.77 -6.96 -7.15
C HIS A 51 11.91 -7.38 -5.94
N GLU A 52 12.50 -8.05 -4.95
CA GLU A 52 11.78 -8.55 -3.76
C GLU A 52 11.05 -7.45 -2.98
N SER A 53 11.53 -6.21 -3.04
CA SER A 53 10.90 -5.03 -2.41
C SER A 53 9.52 -4.69 -3.00
N SER A 54 9.17 -5.26 -4.15
CA SER A 54 7.87 -5.10 -4.79
C SER A 54 6.99 -6.36 -4.66
N LEU A 55 7.38 -7.31 -3.81
CA LEU A 55 6.66 -8.55 -3.56
C LEU A 55 6.29 -8.66 -2.08
N ALA A 56 5.07 -9.12 -1.80
CA ALA A 56 4.61 -9.48 -0.47
C ALA A 56 4.17 -10.95 -0.42
N THR A 57 4.38 -11.59 0.73
CA THR A 57 3.85 -12.94 0.99
C THR A 57 2.39 -12.86 1.39
N VAL A 58 1.54 -13.65 0.74
CA VAL A 58 0.11 -13.77 1.05
C VAL A 58 -0.31 -15.24 1.07
N CYS A 59 -1.31 -15.58 1.88
CA CYS A 59 -1.94 -16.91 1.81
C CYS A 59 -2.79 -17.06 0.54
N THR A 60 -3.14 -18.29 0.20
CA THR A 60 -3.90 -18.60 -1.02
C THR A 60 -5.23 -17.84 -1.07
N ASP A 61 -5.98 -17.79 0.03
CA ASP A 61 -7.26 -17.08 0.08
C ASP A 61 -7.12 -15.56 -0.15
N CYS A 62 -6.07 -14.96 0.41
CA CYS A 62 -5.76 -13.55 0.19
C CYS A 62 -5.34 -13.30 -1.25
N PHE A 63 -4.51 -14.18 -1.82
CA PHE A 63 -4.06 -14.10 -3.21
C PHE A 63 -5.22 -14.19 -4.22
N GLU A 64 -6.16 -15.11 -3.98
CA GLU A 64 -7.36 -15.26 -4.81
C GLU A 64 -8.27 -14.04 -4.72
N THR A 65 -8.44 -13.49 -3.50
CA THR A 65 -9.21 -12.25 -3.28
C THR A 65 -8.61 -11.08 -4.05
N LEU A 66 -7.29 -10.92 -3.99
CA LEU A 66 -6.57 -9.83 -4.65
C LEU A 66 -6.62 -9.95 -6.18
N GLN A 67 -6.36 -11.14 -6.74
CA GLN A 67 -6.41 -11.35 -8.20
C GLN A 67 -7.81 -11.19 -8.77
N SER A 68 -8.84 -11.71 -8.08
CA SER A 68 -10.22 -11.65 -8.58
C SER A 68 -10.72 -10.21 -8.79
N ALA A 69 -10.18 -9.27 -8.01
CA ALA A 69 -10.45 -7.85 -8.15
C ALA A 69 -9.74 -7.21 -9.35
N SER A 70 -8.55 -7.71 -9.73
CA SER A 70 -7.80 -7.23 -10.89
C SER A 70 -8.32 -7.78 -12.22
N ASP A 71 -8.82 -9.01 -12.24
CA ASP A 71 -9.12 -9.76 -13.49
C ASP A 71 -10.57 -9.63 -14.00
N SER A 72 -11.47 -8.90 -13.32
CA SER A 72 -12.90 -8.91 -13.66
C SER A 72 -13.37 -7.70 -14.48
N PRO A 73 -13.58 -7.81 -15.80
CA PRO A 73 -14.58 -7.03 -16.49
C PRO A 73 -15.95 -7.66 -16.21
N ALA A 74 -16.73 -7.02 -15.33
CA ALA A 74 -18.11 -7.40 -15.00
C ALA A 74 -18.28 -8.84 -14.49
N SER A 75 -17.85 -9.07 -13.24
CA SER A 75 -18.32 -10.24 -12.51
C SER A 75 -19.86 -10.21 -12.45
N SER A 76 -20.50 -11.34 -12.73
CA SER A 76 -21.96 -11.46 -12.69
C SER A 76 -22.48 -11.03 -11.32
N ALA A 77 -23.42 -10.09 -11.32
CA ALA A 77 -23.92 -9.45 -10.10
C ALA A 77 -24.32 -10.51 -9.05
N GLU A 78 -23.72 -10.41 -7.86
CA GLU A 78 -23.90 -11.39 -6.79
C GLU A 78 -25.14 -11.01 -5.97
N SER A 79 -26.16 -11.88 -5.98
CA SER A 79 -27.31 -11.72 -5.09
C SER A 79 -26.93 -12.09 -3.66
N VAL A 80 -27.02 -11.13 -2.73
CA VAL A 80 -26.68 -11.34 -1.32
C VAL A 80 -27.87 -10.96 -0.43
N SER A 81 -27.93 -11.50 0.79
CA SER A 81 -28.92 -11.09 1.80
C SER A 81 -28.53 -9.76 2.47
N SER A 82 -29.49 -9.08 3.10
CA SER A 82 -29.22 -7.84 3.87
C SER A 82 -28.15 -8.03 4.95
N GLU A 83 -28.18 -9.18 5.66
CA GLU A 83 -27.18 -9.54 6.66
C GLU A 83 -25.78 -9.74 6.04
N ALA A 84 -25.71 -10.34 4.86
CA ALA A 84 -24.44 -10.51 4.14
C ALA A 84 -23.89 -9.17 3.62
N LEU A 85 -24.76 -8.30 3.09
CA LEU A 85 -24.39 -6.96 2.66
C LEU A 85 -23.89 -6.11 3.84
N PHE A 86 -24.60 -6.13 4.97
CA PHE A 86 -24.19 -5.43 6.18
C PHE A 86 -22.79 -5.87 6.64
N ARG A 87 -22.54 -7.18 6.69
CA ARG A 87 -21.22 -7.72 7.06
C ARG A 87 -20.14 -7.30 6.08
N LEU A 88 -20.44 -7.33 4.78
CA LEU A 88 -19.50 -6.96 3.73
C LEU A 88 -19.11 -5.48 3.81
N VAL A 89 -20.08 -4.58 3.96
CA VAL A 89 -19.81 -3.13 4.11
C VAL A 89 -19.05 -2.86 5.39
N ARG A 90 -19.46 -3.45 6.52
CA ARG A 90 -18.77 -3.28 7.80
C ARG A 90 -17.31 -3.71 7.72
N GLU A 91 -17.04 -4.88 7.13
CA GLU A 91 -15.68 -5.37 6.97
C GLU A 91 -14.87 -4.48 6.02
N THR A 92 -15.49 -4.00 4.93
CA THR A 92 -14.84 -3.04 4.02
C THR A 92 -14.44 -1.77 4.75
N THR A 93 -15.33 -1.16 5.54
CA THR A 93 -15.02 0.04 6.34
C THR A 93 -13.92 -0.24 7.37
N ARG A 94 -13.88 -1.43 7.99
CA ARG A 94 -12.80 -1.84 8.91
C ARG A 94 -11.45 -1.91 8.18
N VAL A 95 -11.41 -2.56 7.02
CA VAL A 95 -10.20 -2.71 6.19
C VAL A 95 -9.70 -1.35 5.71
N GLN A 96 -10.60 -0.47 5.27
CA GLN A 96 -10.27 0.92 4.90
C GLN A 96 -9.64 1.67 6.08
N GLY A 97 -10.17 1.48 7.30
CA GLY A 97 -9.58 1.99 8.53
C GLY A 97 -8.13 1.53 8.77
N GLY A 98 -7.86 0.24 8.52
CA GLY A 98 -6.50 -0.32 8.60
C GLY A 98 -5.56 0.30 7.57
N ALA A 99 -5.99 0.39 6.31
CA ALA A 99 -5.19 0.98 5.24
C ALA A 99 -4.76 2.43 5.52
N ILE A 100 -5.60 3.24 6.18
CA ILE A 100 -5.21 4.59 6.60
C ILE A 100 -4.07 4.55 7.60
N ALA A 101 -4.11 3.65 8.58
CA ALA A 101 -3.07 3.52 9.60
C ALA A 101 -1.73 3.11 8.97
N ASP A 102 -1.75 2.16 8.04
CA ASP A 102 -0.56 1.69 7.33
C ASP A 102 0.03 2.80 6.43
N VAL A 103 -0.82 3.53 5.69
CA VAL A 103 -0.40 4.67 4.87
C VAL A 103 0.14 5.82 5.73
N ALA A 104 -0.48 6.11 6.88
CA ALA A 104 0.01 7.13 7.81
C ALA A 104 1.37 6.74 8.43
N SER A 105 1.54 5.46 8.78
CA SER A 105 2.82 4.91 9.26
C SER A 105 3.91 5.08 8.19
N PHE A 106 3.62 4.68 6.95
CA PHE A 106 4.54 4.85 5.83
C PHE A 106 4.87 6.32 5.55
N ALA A 107 3.89 7.21 5.54
CA ALA A 107 4.10 8.63 5.36
C ALA A 107 4.97 9.23 6.48
N SER A 108 4.76 8.83 7.73
CA SER A 108 5.60 9.24 8.86
C SER A 108 7.04 8.80 8.67
N LEU A 109 7.25 7.55 8.24
CA LEU A 109 8.59 7.02 7.96
C LEU A 109 9.26 7.74 6.78
N ALA A 110 8.52 7.95 5.68
CA ALA A 110 9.04 8.63 4.50
C ALA A 110 9.46 10.07 4.83
N THR A 111 8.62 10.80 5.57
CA THR A 111 8.90 12.20 5.95
C THR A 111 10.02 12.34 6.99
N SER A 112 10.37 11.28 7.73
CA SER A 112 11.54 11.30 8.62
C SER A 112 12.87 11.03 7.91
N LEU A 113 12.84 10.44 6.70
CA LEU A 113 14.05 10.02 5.97
C LEU A 113 15.14 11.11 5.86
N PRO A 114 14.85 12.38 5.49
CA PRO A 114 15.92 13.37 5.33
C PRO A 114 16.69 13.61 6.64
N THR A 115 15.98 13.66 7.77
CA THR A 115 16.59 13.84 9.10
C THR A 115 17.32 12.57 9.53
N THR A 116 16.71 11.40 9.38
CA THR A 116 17.31 10.12 9.75
C THR A 116 18.64 9.88 9.03
N LEU A 117 18.72 10.17 7.73
CA LEU A 117 19.96 10.01 6.95
C LEU A 117 21.01 11.07 7.31
N ALA A 118 20.60 12.30 7.61
CA ALA A 118 21.50 13.36 8.05
C ALA A 118 22.13 13.05 9.42
N ASP A 119 21.32 12.56 10.36
CA ASP A 119 21.77 12.16 11.70
C ASP A 119 22.70 10.95 11.61
N ALA A 120 22.34 9.92 10.83
CA ALA A 120 23.20 8.76 10.58
C ALA A 120 24.56 9.18 10.00
N ARG A 121 24.59 10.18 9.10
CA ARG A 121 25.84 10.71 8.56
C ARG A 121 26.68 11.41 9.63
N ALA A 122 26.05 12.24 10.46
CA ALA A 122 26.74 12.96 11.53
C ALA A 122 27.33 12.00 12.58
N GLU A 123 26.62 10.93 12.92
CA GLU A 123 27.09 9.88 13.82
C GLU A 123 28.27 9.09 13.22
N ALA A 124 28.17 8.73 11.95
CA ALA A 124 29.23 8.06 11.22
C ALA A 124 30.52 8.89 11.13
N ASP A 125 30.42 10.20 10.86
CA ASP A 125 31.58 11.09 10.81
C ASP A 125 32.30 11.21 12.17
N ALA A 126 31.62 10.89 13.28
CA ALA A 126 32.22 10.85 14.62
C ALA A 126 32.85 9.48 14.98
N ALA A 127 32.59 8.43 14.18
CA ALA A 127 33.09 7.08 14.40
C ALA A 127 34.48 6.86 13.77
N ALA A 128 35.23 5.88 14.29
CA ALA A 128 36.55 5.52 13.76
C ALA A 128 36.51 4.81 12.40
N ASP A 129 35.36 4.22 12.07
CA ASP A 129 35.06 3.52 10.82
C ASP A 129 33.77 4.13 10.25
N SER A 130 33.89 5.36 9.75
CA SER A 130 32.76 6.19 9.32
C SER A 130 31.95 5.55 8.21
N ASP A 131 32.61 4.94 7.22
CA ASP A 131 31.93 4.46 6.02
C ASP A 131 31.08 3.22 6.32
N SER A 132 31.61 2.23 7.06
CA SER A 132 30.82 1.05 7.44
C SER A 132 29.67 1.36 8.40
N THR A 133 29.85 2.35 9.28
CA THR A 133 28.81 2.79 10.22
C THR A 133 27.65 3.45 9.48
N PHE A 134 27.97 4.31 8.50
CA PHE A 134 26.95 4.97 7.69
C PHE A 134 26.20 3.96 6.82
N ASP A 135 26.91 3.05 6.14
CA ASP A 135 26.30 2.06 5.26
C ASP A 135 25.31 1.16 6.03
N ALA A 136 25.66 0.71 7.23
CA ALA A 136 24.76 -0.09 8.07
C ALA A 136 23.47 0.68 8.46
N ALA A 137 23.58 1.97 8.79
CA ALA A 137 22.42 2.80 9.13
C ALA A 137 21.54 3.08 7.91
N VAL A 138 22.14 3.26 6.73
CA VAL A 138 21.41 3.39 5.46
C VAL A 138 20.68 2.10 5.13
N ASP A 139 21.30 0.94 5.33
CA ASP A 139 20.68 -0.37 5.10
C ASP A 139 19.47 -0.62 6.02
N GLU A 140 19.58 -0.26 7.31
CA GLU A 140 18.46 -0.33 8.26
C GLU A 140 17.31 0.61 7.83
N THR A 141 17.64 1.85 7.48
CA THR A 141 16.66 2.84 6.98
C THR A 141 15.98 2.34 5.70
N ALA A 142 16.74 1.76 4.78
CA ALA A 142 16.25 1.18 3.52
C ALA A 142 15.35 -0.03 3.78
N ALA A 143 15.68 -0.88 4.75
CA ALA A 143 14.85 -2.01 5.14
C ALA A 143 13.50 -1.54 5.72
N ALA A 144 13.52 -0.61 6.66
CA ALA A 144 12.31 -0.04 7.24
C ALA A 144 11.44 0.63 6.16
N TYR A 145 12.04 1.43 5.27
CA TYR A 145 11.32 2.08 4.17
C TYR A 145 10.63 1.07 3.25
N ARG A 146 11.38 0.05 2.80
CA ARG A 146 10.84 -1.00 1.92
C ARG A 146 9.73 -1.79 2.60
N ASP A 147 9.81 -1.99 3.92
CA ASP A 147 8.78 -2.68 4.68
C ASP A 147 7.49 -1.85 4.74
N GLY A 148 7.57 -0.63 5.27
CA GLY A 148 6.42 0.26 5.38
C GLY A 148 5.76 0.57 4.03
N ARG A 149 6.55 0.70 2.96
CA ARG A 149 6.04 0.86 1.60
C ARG A 149 5.20 -0.34 1.15
N ARG A 150 5.71 -1.56 1.33
CA ARG A 150 5.01 -2.78 0.93
C ARG A 150 3.73 -2.98 1.71
N GLU A 151 3.77 -2.72 3.01
CA GLU A 151 2.59 -2.81 3.88
C GLU A 151 1.50 -1.84 3.44
N ALA A 152 1.85 -0.56 3.24
CA ALA A 152 0.90 0.45 2.76
C ALA A 152 0.28 0.08 1.41
N LEU A 153 1.10 -0.36 0.43
CA LEU A 153 0.60 -0.75 -0.89
C LEU A 153 -0.28 -2.00 -0.84
N LEU A 154 0.11 -3.02 -0.06
CA LEU A 154 -0.71 -4.22 0.12
C LEU A 154 -2.05 -3.88 0.78
N ALA A 155 -2.05 -3.00 1.79
CA ALA A 155 -3.26 -2.59 2.48
C ALA A 155 -4.24 -1.87 1.55
N LEU A 156 -3.73 -1.03 0.63
CA LEU A 156 -4.55 -0.40 -0.41
C LEU A 156 -5.14 -1.42 -1.37
N ASP A 157 -4.34 -2.35 -1.90
CA ASP A 157 -4.81 -3.38 -2.82
C ASP A 157 -5.89 -4.28 -2.18
N VAL A 158 -5.71 -4.64 -0.90
CA VAL A 158 -6.73 -5.37 -0.12
C VAL A 158 -8.01 -4.54 0.01
N ALA A 159 -7.89 -3.25 0.33
CA ALA A 159 -9.03 -2.37 0.51
C ALA A 159 -9.84 -2.21 -0.80
N ASP A 160 -9.16 -2.14 -1.95
CA ASP A 160 -9.82 -2.14 -3.26
C ASP A 160 -10.47 -3.46 -3.59
N ALA A 161 -9.80 -4.59 -3.31
CA ALA A 161 -10.39 -5.91 -3.56
C ALA A 161 -11.70 -6.10 -2.78
N ARG A 162 -11.76 -5.56 -1.55
CA ARG A 162 -12.99 -5.55 -0.75
C ARG A 162 -14.03 -4.59 -1.30
N LEU A 163 -13.63 -3.38 -1.69
CA LEU A 163 -14.52 -2.39 -2.29
C LEU A 163 -15.13 -2.90 -3.60
N GLU A 164 -14.35 -3.58 -4.43
CA GLU A 164 -14.85 -4.17 -5.68
C GLU A 164 -15.89 -5.26 -5.41
N ARG A 165 -15.69 -6.06 -4.36
CA ARG A 165 -16.69 -7.03 -3.91
C ARG A 165 -17.99 -6.39 -3.43
N VAL A 166 -17.94 -5.18 -2.84
CA VAL A 166 -19.15 -4.41 -2.51
C VAL A 166 -19.83 -3.92 -3.79
N ARG A 167 -19.07 -3.44 -4.77
CA ARG A 167 -19.60 -2.96 -6.07
C ARG A 167 -20.21 -4.08 -6.92
N SER A 168 -19.74 -5.32 -6.77
CA SER A 168 -20.29 -6.48 -7.49
C SER A 168 -21.62 -6.99 -6.93
N VAL A 169 -22.10 -6.45 -5.80
CA VAL A 169 -23.41 -6.83 -5.25
C VAL A 169 -24.53 -6.38 -6.17
N ASP A 170 -25.47 -7.27 -6.47
CA ASP A 170 -26.70 -6.91 -7.18
C ASP A 170 -27.60 -6.04 -6.28
N GLY A 171 -27.52 -4.72 -6.49
CA GLY A 171 -28.35 -3.76 -5.78
C GLY A 171 -29.86 -3.95 -6.06
N ALA A 172 -30.26 -4.55 -7.18
CA ALA A 172 -31.66 -4.58 -7.62
C ALA A 172 -32.59 -5.36 -6.69
N ALA A 173 -32.04 -6.24 -5.85
CA ALA A 173 -32.78 -6.98 -4.83
C ALA A 173 -33.20 -6.10 -3.63
N PHE A 174 -32.63 -4.90 -3.49
CA PHE A 174 -32.89 -3.98 -2.39
C PHE A 174 -33.79 -2.82 -2.81
N ASP A 175 -34.46 -2.20 -1.83
CA ASP A 175 -35.25 -1.00 -2.06
C ASP A 175 -34.39 0.19 -2.55
N ALA A 176 -35.06 1.28 -2.94
CA ALA A 176 -34.38 2.45 -3.49
C ALA A 176 -33.47 3.16 -2.48
N ASP A 177 -33.81 3.14 -1.20
CA ASP A 177 -33.08 3.84 -0.15
C ASP A 177 -31.77 3.11 0.17
N VAL A 178 -31.84 1.78 0.34
CA VAL A 178 -30.66 0.91 0.52
C VAL A 178 -29.72 1.02 -0.68
N ARG A 179 -30.23 0.99 -1.91
CA ARG A 179 -29.41 1.17 -3.12
C ARG A 179 -28.72 2.52 -3.17
N SER A 180 -29.43 3.60 -2.84
CA SER A 180 -28.85 4.95 -2.80
C SER A 180 -27.75 5.06 -1.75
N SER A 181 -27.98 4.54 -0.54
CA SER A 181 -27.00 4.52 0.54
C SER A 181 -25.77 3.69 0.18
N LEU A 182 -25.97 2.53 -0.46
CA LEU A 182 -24.87 1.68 -0.92
C LEU A 182 -23.99 2.40 -1.96
N SER A 183 -24.59 3.06 -2.96
CA SER A 183 -23.85 3.89 -3.93
C SER A 183 -23.00 4.94 -3.23
N THR A 184 -23.63 5.67 -2.30
CA THR A 184 -23.03 6.75 -1.52
C THR A 184 -21.85 6.26 -0.66
N VAL A 185 -21.94 5.06 -0.08
CA VAL A 185 -20.84 4.40 0.64
C VAL A 185 -19.71 4.01 -0.32
N THR A 186 -20.02 3.39 -1.45
CA THR A 186 -19.00 2.97 -2.43
C THR A 186 -18.25 4.15 -3.04
N GLU A 187 -18.93 5.26 -3.33
CA GLU A 187 -18.33 6.50 -3.81
C GLU A 187 -17.34 7.06 -2.77
N THR A 188 -17.76 7.20 -1.51
CA THR A 188 -16.87 7.69 -0.44
C THR A 188 -15.66 6.78 -0.21
N ALA A 189 -15.84 5.46 -0.22
CA ALA A 189 -14.74 4.53 -0.10
C ALA A 189 -13.76 4.65 -1.28
N THR A 190 -14.26 4.95 -2.48
CA THR A 190 -13.43 5.19 -3.67
C THR A 190 -12.62 6.48 -3.55
N ASP A 191 -13.26 7.55 -3.08
CA ASP A 191 -12.60 8.85 -2.85
C ASP A 191 -11.51 8.72 -1.77
N LEU A 192 -11.79 7.96 -0.71
CA LEU A 192 -10.82 7.64 0.34
C LEU A 192 -9.61 6.90 -0.24
N GLN A 193 -9.82 5.83 -1.01
CA GLN A 193 -8.74 5.07 -1.65
C GLN A 193 -7.89 5.92 -2.59
N SER A 194 -8.54 6.82 -3.36
CA SER A 194 -7.84 7.75 -4.25
C SER A 194 -6.95 8.71 -3.46
N THR A 195 -7.47 9.26 -2.35
CA THR A 195 -6.72 10.17 -1.47
C THR A 195 -5.52 9.48 -0.80
N LEU A 196 -5.70 8.24 -0.34
CA LEU A 196 -4.62 7.47 0.29
C LEU A 196 -3.52 7.11 -0.70
N ARG A 197 -3.87 6.73 -1.94
CA ARG A 197 -2.89 6.52 -3.01
C ARG A 197 -2.09 7.78 -3.30
N GLU A 198 -2.74 8.93 -3.31
CA GLU A 198 -2.07 10.21 -3.51
C GLU A 198 -1.07 10.50 -2.38
N ALA A 199 -1.42 10.18 -1.14
CA ALA A 199 -0.52 10.29 0.01
C ALA A 199 0.69 9.36 -0.12
N VAL A 200 0.50 8.09 -0.55
CA VAL A 200 1.59 7.15 -0.82
C VAL A 200 2.49 7.65 -1.95
N ALA A 201 1.92 8.07 -3.08
CA ALA A 201 2.67 8.58 -4.22
C ALA A 201 3.52 9.81 -3.83
N ARG A 202 2.98 10.73 -3.03
CA ARG A 202 3.75 11.86 -2.49
C ARG A 202 4.84 11.42 -1.51
N SER A 203 4.58 10.41 -0.69
CA SER A 203 5.58 9.85 0.23
C SER A 203 6.73 9.17 -0.54
N GLU A 204 6.43 8.55 -1.67
CA GLU A 204 7.41 7.96 -2.60
C GLU A 204 8.30 9.00 -3.30
N ILE A 205 7.87 10.28 -3.38
CA ILE A 205 8.72 11.37 -3.91
C ILE A 205 9.87 11.70 -2.95
N VAL A 206 9.69 11.50 -1.64
CA VAL A 206 10.70 11.84 -0.62
C VAL A 206 12.05 11.15 -0.86
N PRO A 207 12.14 9.82 -1.03
CA PRO A 207 13.42 9.18 -1.36
C PRO A 207 13.99 9.62 -2.70
N VAL A 208 13.16 9.95 -3.70
CA VAL A 208 13.64 10.44 -4.99
C VAL A 208 14.34 11.78 -4.85
N CYS A 209 13.79 12.67 -4.02
CA CYS A 209 14.43 13.93 -3.63
C CYS A 209 15.75 13.74 -2.86
N LEU A 210 15.98 12.54 -2.31
CA LEU A 210 17.22 12.12 -1.65
C LEU A 210 18.12 11.27 -2.58
N GLU A 211 17.84 11.27 -3.88
CA GLU A 211 18.56 10.51 -4.92
C GLU A 211 18.49 8.98 -4.69
N ARG A 212 17.41 8.50 -4.07
CA ARG A 212 17.12 7.08 -3.82
C ARG A 212 15.88 6.61 -4.56
N CYS A 213 15.87 5.35 -4.98
CA CYS A 213 14.74 4.76 -5.69
C CYS A 213 13.54 4.64 -4.77
N HIS A 214 12.38 5.10 -5.21
CA HIS A 214 11.14 4.99 -4.43
C HIS A 214 10.66 3.56 -4.21
N GLY A 215 11.16 2.56 -4.94
CA GLY A 215 10.79 1.15 -4.72
C GLY A 215 11.76 0.35 -3.88
N CYS A 216 13.04 0.33 -4.29
CA CYS A 216 14.06 -0.50 -3.64
C CYS A 216 15.05 0.30 -2.77
N PHE A 217 14.93 1.63 -2.72
CA PHE A 217 15.80 2.54 -1.98
C PHE A 217 17.27 2.59 -2.42
N GLU A 218 17.64 1.87 -3.48
CA GLU A 218 18.96 1.94 -4.09
C GLU A 218 19.26 3.34 -4.64
N PRO A 219 20.55 3.76 -4.74
CA PRO A 219 20.90 5.01 -5.41
C PRO A 219 20.30 5.10 -6.82
N LEU A 220 19.80 6.28 -7.18
CA LEU A 220 19.26 6.55 -8.52
C LEU A 220 20.35 7.04 -9.46
N GLU A 221 20.46 6.37 -10.61
CA GLU A 221 21.30 6.77 -11.73
C GLU A 221 20.47 6.76 -13.01
N GLY A 222 20.09 7.94 -13.52
CA GLY A 222 19.30 8.08 -14.76
C GLY A 222 17.79 8.12 -14.53
N ASP A 223 17.02 7.76 -15.56
CA ASP A 223 15.56 7.94 -15.60
C ASP A 223 14.77 6.73 -15.06
N ALA A 224 15.44 5.61 -14.76
CA ALA A 224 14.85 4.43 -14.14
C ALA A 224 15.88 3.71 -13.25
N CYS A 225 15.41 3.05 -12.19
CA CYS A 225 16.28 2.31 -11.29
C CYS A 225 16.85 1.06 -11.95
N SER A 226 18.17 0.90 -11.93
CA SER A 226 18.87 -0.26 -12.47
C SER A 226 18.59 -1.57 -11.71
N THR A 227 18.17 -1.47 -10.44
CA THR A 227 17.91 -2.63 -9.56
C THR A 227 16.49 -3.16 -9.71
N CYS A 228 15.47 -2.29 -9.61
CA CYS A 228 14.06 -2.71 -9.65
C CYS A 228 13.30 -2.30 -10.90
N GLY A 229 13.91 -1.52 -11.81
CA GLY A 229 13.30 -1.11 -13.08
C GLY A 229 12.24 -0.03 -12.99
N LEU A 230 11.93 0.49 -11.79
CA LEU A 230 10.94 1.56 -11.63
C LEU A 230 11.46 2.89 -12.18
N GLU A 231 10.60 3.60 -12.90
CA GLU A 231 10.87 4.93 -13.42
C GLU A 231 11.08 5.94 -12.28
N VAL A 232 11.93 6.93 -12.50
CA VAL A 232 12.14 8.00 -11.53
C VAL A 232 10.92 8.92 -11.50
N LEU A 233 10.37 9.18 -10.30
CA LEU A 233 9.23 10.08 -10.15
C LEU A 233 9.64 11.54 -10.40
N GLU A 234 8.73 12.32 -10.98
CA GLU A 234 8.97 13.73 -11.24
C GLU A 234 9.06 14.53 -9.92
N THR A 235 10.16 15.28 -9.75
CA THR A 235 10.42 16.09 -8.55
C THR A 235 10.39 17.59 -8.81
N ALA A 236 10.15 18.02 -10.05
CA ALA A 236 10.23 19.42 -10.47
C ALA A 236 9.35 20.33 -9.61
N ASP A 237 8.13 19.89 -9.34
CA ASP A 237 7.16 20.61 -8.51
C ASP A 237 7.61 20.80 -7.08
N TRP A 238 8.62 20.07 -6.58
CA TRP A 238 9.10 20.10 -5.20
C TRP A 238 10.46 20.77 -5.04
N ARG A 239 11.03 21.31 -6.12
CA ARG A 239 12.26 22.11 -6.05
C ARG A 239 11.94 23.55 -5.63
N GLY A 240 12.79 24.08 -4.75
CA GLY A 240 12.84 25.49 -4.34
C GLY A 240 14.15 26.14 -4.81
N GLU A 241 14.43 27.34 -4.30
CA GLU A 241 15.63 28.12 -4.69
C GLU A 241 16.94 27.51 -4.16
N GLU A 242 16.90 26.86 -2.99
CA GLU A 242 18.08 26.32 -2.30
C GLU A 242 18.18 24.78 -2.33
N GLY A 243 17.30 24.10 -3.08
CA GLY A 243 17.23 22.64 -3.11
C GLY A 243 15.80 22.12 -3.06
N VAL A 244 15.58 20.99 -2.39
CA VAL A 244 14.24 20.40 -2.25
C VAL A 244 13.44 21.14 -1.18
N ALA A 245 12.22 21.55 -1.50
CA ALA A 245 11.28 22.19 -0.57
C ALA A 245 10.51 21.12 0.23
N PHE A 246 11.20 20.38 1.10
CA PHE A 246 10.61 19.28 1.87
C PHE A 246 9.41 19.71 2.73
N GLU A 247 9.45 20.89 3.34
CA GLU A 247 8.33 21.41 4.14
C GLU A 247 7.01 21.44 3.34
N ARG A 248 7.07 21.88 2.07
CA ARG A 248 5.88 21.93 1.21
C ARG A 248 5.40 20.53 0.81
N LEU A 249 6.32 19.61 0.53
CA LEU A 249 5.99 18.21 0.26
C LEU A 249 5.33 17.55 1.48
N PHE A 250 5.89 17.78 2.67
CA PHE A 250 5.38 17.23 3.93
C PHE A 250 4.01 17.80 4.30
N SER A 251 3.80 19.11 4.12
CA SER A 251 2.47 19.71 4.27
C SER A 251 1.46 19.07 3.32
N SER A 252 1.83 18.86 2.05
CA SER A 252 0.92 18.24 1.08
C SER A 252 0.59 16.78 1.42
N ILE A 253 1.54 16.00 1.94
CA ILE A 253 1.29 14.65 2.46
C ILE A 253 0.32 14.71 3.64
N ASN A 254 0.57 15.59 4.60
CA ASN A 254 -0.27 15.75 5.79
C ASN A 254 -1.70 16.21 5.44
N ASP A 255 -1.86 17.12 4.48
CA ASP A 255 -3.17 17.57 3.99
C ASP A 255 -3.95 16.40 3.40
N SER A 256 -3.28 15.49 2.69
CA SER A 256 -3.88 14.26 2.13
C SER A 256 -4.36 13.33 3.24
N LEU A 257 -3.53 13.09 4.26
CA LEU A 257 -3.89 12.25 5.42
C LEU A 257 -5.03 12.85 6.22
N GLN A 258 -5.05 14.17 6.41
CA GLN A 258 -6.14 14.87 7.07
C GLN A 258 -7.45 14.75 6.26
N GLY A 259 -7.37 14.92 4.94
CA GLY A 259 -8.51 14.71 4.03
C GLY A 259 -9.04 13.26 4.10
N ALA A 260 -8.15 12.27 4.14
CA ALA A 260 -8.52 10.87 4.33
C ALA A 260 -9.22 10.63 5.68
N SER A 261 -8.73 11.25 6.76
CA SER A 261 -9.38 11.19 8.08
C SER A 261 -10.81 11.73 8.04
N THR A 262 -11.04 12.91 7.46
CA THR A 262 -12.39 13.48 7.31
C THR A 262 -13.30 12.61 6.44
N THR A 263 -12.75 12.04 5.36
CA THR A 263 -13.49 11.13 4.48
C THR A 263 -13.89 9.84 5.20
N THR A 264 -13.07 9.38 6.15
CA THR A 264 -13.35 8.18 6.97
C THR A 264 -14.46 8.39 7.98
N GLU A 265 -14.52 9.57 8.59
CA GLU A 265 -15.66 9.98 9.44
C GLU A 265 -16.95 9.96 8.62
N THR A 266 -16.91 10.58 7.44
CA THR A 266 -18.05 10.58 6.49
C THR A 266 -18.45 9.17 6.06
N LEU A 267 -17.48 8.29 5.76
CA LEU A 267 -17.71 6.89 5.40
C LEU A 267 -18.39 6.12 6.54
N THR A 268 -17.96 6.38 7.78
CA THR A 268 -18.50 5.74 8.98
C THR A 268 -19.96 6.14 9.19
N GLU A 269 -20.27 7.43 9.08
CA GLU A 269 -21.65 7.94 9.16
C GLU A 269 -22.57 7.34 8.10
N ARG A 270 -22.11 7.31 6.84
CA ARG A 270 -22.84 6.70 5.71
C ARG A 270 -23.05 5.20 5.91
N THR A 271 -22.04 4.49 6.42
CA THR A 271 -22.13 3.06 6.76
C THR A 271 -23.16 2.82 7.87
N MET A 272 -23.21 3.67 8.89
CA MET A 272 -24.21 3.57 9.97
C MET A 272 -25.64 3.78 9.45
N THR A 273 -25.84 4.75 8.55
CA THR A 273 -27.16 4.98 7.93
C THR A 273 -27.61 3.77 7.12
N LEU A 274 -26.72 3.20 6.29
CA LEU A 274 -27.01 1.97 5.55
C LEU A 274 -27.31 0.80 6.49
N ALA A 275 -26.57 0.66 7.59
CA ALA A 275 -26.80 -0.39 8.57
C ALA A 275 -28.20 -0.31 9.19
N THR A 276 -28.65 0.89 9.58
CA THR A 276 -30.01 1.10 10.10
C THR A 276 -31.06 0.65 9.09
N GLN A 277 -30.93 1.06 7.83
CA GLN A 277 -31.86 0.68 6.76
C GLN A 277 -31.93 -0.85 6.56
N LEU A 278 -30.78 -1.53 6.56
CA LEU A 278 -30.71 -3.00 6.38
C LEU A 278 -31.29 -3.79 7.56
N THR A 279 -31.39 -3.18 8.75
CA THR A 279 -31.99 -3.81 9.94
C THR A 279 -33.47 -3.52 10.12
N GLU A 280 -33.98 -2.44 9.50
CA GLU A 280 -35.38 -2.02 9.55
C GLU A 280 -36.21 -2.56 8.38
N SER A 281 -35.55 -3.05 7.31
CA SER A 281 -36.14 -3.73 6.14
C SER A 281 -36.46 -5.20 6.40
#